data_AF-A0A0M8YJ07-F1
#
_entry.id   AF-A0A0M8YJ07-F1
#
_cell.length_a   1.000
_cell.length_b   1.000
_cell.length_c   1.000
_cell.angle_alpha   90.00
_cell.angle_beta   90.00
_cell.angle_gamma   90.00
#
_symmetry.space_group_name_H-M   'P 1'
#
loop_
_entity.id
_entity.type
_entity.pdbx_description
1 polymer ?
#
loop_
_entity_poly.entity_id
_entity_poly.type
_entity_poly.pdbx_seq_one_letter_code
_entity_poly.pdbx_strand_id
1 'polypeptide(L)'
;MSEFKPESTRGAVDAVVDAVRGLVSEGFNRRVVVRDSKEDVVLEVPVALGLVAALAAPVVTAIGTGVALAGNCGITLENRQQPGSRPATTVDAEQV
;
A
#
# COMPACT_ATOMS: atom_id res chain seq x y z
N MET A 1 -0.62 3.24 -44.37
CA MET A 1 -0.56 2.01 -43.56
C MET A 1 0.76 2.10 -42.80
N SER A 2 0.76 2.69 -41.61
CA SER A 2 1.98 2.85 -40.80
C SER A 2 1.88 1.91 -39.62
N GLU A 3 2.79 0.94 -39.61
CA GLU A 3 2.93 -0.08 -38.58
C GLU A 3 3.38 0.58 -37.28
N PHE A 4 2.50 0.59 -36.27
CA PHE A 4 2.85 0.92 -34.90
C PHE A 4 3.68 -0.25 -34.34
N LYS A 5 5.02 -0.13 -34.37
CA LYS A 5 5.92 -1.12 -33.80
C LYS A 5 5.98 -0.91 -32.27
N PRO A 6 5.46 -1.84 -31.44
CA PRO A 6 5.32 -1.65 -30.00
C PRO A 6 6.61 -2.03 -29.24
N GLU A 7 7.77 -1.54 -29.68
CA GLU A 7 9.07 -1.93 -29.12
C GLU A 7 9.53 -1.08 -27.92
N SER A 8 8.83 0.02 -27.60
CA SER A 8 9.28 0.99 -26.58
C SER A 8 8.68 0.77 -25.18
N THR A 9 7.53 0.11 -25.05
CA THR A 9 6.86 -0.08 -23.73
C THR A 9 7.53 -1.16 -22.89
N ARG A 10 8.08 -2.21 -23.51
CA ARG A 10 8.65 -3.36 -22.79
C ARG A 10 9.99 -3.02 -22.11
N GLY A 11 10.85 -2.23 -22.76
CA GLY A 11 12.13 -1.80 -22.20
C GLY A 11 12.00 -0.82 -21.03
N ALA A 12 10.98 0.05 -21.06
CA ALA A 12 10.71 0.97 -19.95
C ALA A 12 10.21 0.23 -18.70
N VAL A 13 9.34 -0.78 -18.89
CA VAL A 13 8.87 -1.61 -17.78
C VAL A 13 10.01 -2.43 -17.20
N ASP A 14 10.87 -3.02 -18.06
CA ASP A 14 12.03 -3.81 -17.64
C ASP A 14 13.04 -2.96 -16.83
N ALA A 15 13.31 -1.73 -17.29
CA ALA A 15 14.17 -0.78 -16.57
C ALA A 15 13.61 -0.38 -15.20
N VAL A 16 12.28 -0.20 -15.08
CA VAL A 16 11.62 0.07 -13.80
C VAL A 16 11.72 -1.15 -12.88
N VAL A 17 11.50 -2.35 -13.41
CA VAL A 17 11.61 -3.60 -12.64
C VAL A 17 13.05 -3.81 -12.14
N ASP A 18 14.05 -3.55 -12.97
CA ASP A 18 15.46 -3.70 -12.60
C ASP A 18 15.91 -2.68 -11.54
N ALA A 19 15.50 -1.42 -11.70
CA ALA A 19 15.73 -0.38 -10.70
C ALA A 19 15.05 -0.69 -9.35
N VAL A 20 13.81 -1.19 -9.38
CA VAL A 20 13.11 -1.65 -8.17
C VAL A 20 13.84 -2.84 -7.53
N ARG A 21 14.36 -3.78 -8.33
CA ARG A 21 15.12 -4.95 -7.84
C ARG A 21 16.45 -4.56 -7.18
N GLY A 22 17.11 -3.52 -7.70
CA GLY A 22 18.27 -2.87 -7.06
C GLY A 22 17.92 -2.22 -5.73
N LEU A 23 16.84 -1.42 -5.67
CA LEU A 23 16.39 -0.77 -4.43
C LEU A 23 15.89 -1.78 -3.38
N VAL A 24 15.27 -2.89 -3.77
CA VAL A 24 14.82 -3.93 -2.84
C VAL A 24 16.00 -4.66 -2.20
N SER A 25 17.13 -4.82 -2.88
CA SER A 25 18.29 -5.51 -2.32
C SER A 25 18.99 -4.71 -1.20
N GLU A 26 18.89 -3.38 -1.21
CA GLU A 26 19.57 -2.50 -0.23
C GLU A 26 18.60 -1.73 0.71
N GLY A 27 17.33 -1.53 0.29
CA GLY A 27 16.33 -0.70 0.97
C GLY A 27 15.15 -1.44 1.61
N PHE A 28 14.99 -2.75 1.41
CA PHE A 28 13.87 -3.54 1.95
C PHE A 28 13.93 -3.73 3.47
N ASN A 29 15.04 -3.35 4.12
CA ASN A 29 15.21 -3.46 5.57
C ASN A 29 14.37 -2.45 6.38
N ARG A 30 13.74 -1.46 5.75
CA ARG A 30 12.84 -0.54 6.45
C ARG A 30 11.44 -1.14 6.59
N ARG A 31 11.08 -1.47 7.83
CA ARG A 31 9.78 -2.00 8.22
C ARG A 31 9.10 -1.11 9.24
N VAL A 32 7.79 -0.98 9.12
CA VAL A 32 6.91 -0.35 10.12
C VAL A 32 6.46 -1.44 11.08
N VAL A 33 6.71 -1.25 12.37
CA VAL A 33 6.33 -2.18 13.45
C VAL A 33 5.24 -1.52 14.28
N VAL A 34 4.06 -2.14 14.33
CA VAL A 34 2.99 -1.74 15.25
C VAL A 34 3.04 -2.65 16.46
N ARG A 35 3.07 -2.05 17.64
CA ARG A 35 3.03 -2.74 18.93
C ARG A 35 1.76 -2.42 19.68
N ASP A 36 1.26 -3.38 20.45
CA ASP A 36 0.16 -3.14 21.39
C ASP A 36 0.64 -2.47 22.68
N SER A 37 -0.29 -2.09 23.56
CA SER A 37 -0.05 -1.59 24.93
C SER A 37 0.87 -2.48 25.77
N LYS A 38 1.00 -3.77 25.44
CA LYS A 38 1.92 -4.72 26.09
C LYS A 38 3.29 -4.84 25.40
N GLU A 39 3.61 -3.94 24.48
CA GLU A 39 4.84 -3.91 23.68
C GLU A 39 5.04 -5.11 22.73
N ASP A 40 4.03 -5.99 22.60
CA ASP A 40 4.02 -7.11 21.67
C ASP A 40 3.80 -6.65 20.23
N VAL A 41 4.53 -7.25 19.27
CA VAL A 41 4.45 -6.88 17.85
C VAL A 41 3.19 -7.48 17.24
N VAL A 42 2.19 -6.62 16.99
CA VAL A 42 0.92 -7.04 16.39
C VAL A 42 0.93 -7.01 14.87
N LEU A 43 1.78 -6.18 14.26
CA LEU A 43 1.89 -6.07 12.81
C LEU A 43 3.26 -5.54 12.41
N GLU A 44 3.88 -6.18 11.42
CA GLU A 44 5.14 -5.73 10.82
C GLU A 44 5.01 -5.68 9.30
N VAL A 45 5.22 -4.51 8.69
CA VAL A 45 5.07 -4.33 7.24
C VAL A 45 6.25 -3.56 6.65
N PRO A 46 6.91 -4.07 5.59
CA PRO A 46 7.95 -3.32 4.87
C PRO A 46 7.40 -2.05 4.23
N VAL A 47 8.12 -0.94 4.34
CA VAL A 47 7.72 0.33 3.70
C VAL A 47 7.65 0.18 2.17
N ALA A 48 8.54 -0.64 1.59
CA ALA A 48 8.55 -0.94 0.16
C ALA A 48 7.24 -1.58 -0.32
N LEU A 49 6.61 -2.44 0.50
CA LEU A 49 5.31 -3.04 0.17
C LEU A 49 4.23 -1.96 0.04
N GLY A 50 4.24 -0.97 0.95
CA GLY A 50 3.31 0.17 0.89
C GLY A 50 3.47 1.01 -0.38
N LEU A 51 4.71 1.26 -0.81
CA LEU A 51 4.97 2.01 -2.05
C LEU A 51 4.48 1.26 -3.30
N VAL A 52 4.80 -0.02 -3.41
CA VAL A 52 4.34 -0.86 -4.53
C VAL A 52 2.81 -0.93 -4.53
N ALA A 53 2.20 -1.13 -3.35
CA ALA A 53 0.75 -1.15 -3.21
C ALA A 53 0.12 0.18 -3.63
N ALA A 54 0.70 1.34 -3.25
CA ALA A 54 0.18 2.65 -3.63
C ALA A 54 0.20 2.89 -5.15
N LEU A 55 1.26 2.43 -5.83
CA LEU A 55 1.37 2.55 -7.30
C LEU A 55 0.45 1.57 -8.03
N ALA A 56 0.31 0.35 -7.51
CA ALA A 56 -0.54 -0.69 -8.11
C ALA A 56 -2.03 -0.50 -7.78
N ALA A 57 -2.36 0.20 -6.68
CA ALA A 57 -3.71 0.36 -6.15
C ALA A 57 -4.72 0.81 -7.22
N PRO A 58 -4.47 1.83 -8.06
CA PRO A 58 -5.47 2.29 -9.04
C PRO A 58 -5.87 1.21 -10.05
N VAL A 59 -4.90 0.44 -10.55
CA VAL A 59 -5.14 -0.63 -11.53
C VAL A 59 -5.89 -1.79 -10.88
N VAL A 60 -5.44 -2.21 -9.69
CA VAL A 60 -6.10 -3.27 -8.92
C VAL A 60 -7.53 -2.86 -8.54
N THR A 61 -7.75 -1.61 -8.15
CA THR A 61 -9.07 -1.06 -7.84
C THR A 61 -9.99 -1.06 -9.05
N ALA A 62 -9.51 -0.64 -10.23
CA ALA A 62 -10.32 -0.67 -11.45
C ALA A 62 -10.77 -2.09 -11.79
N ILE A 63 -9.84 -3.06 -11.76
CA ILE A 63 -10.14 -4.47 -12.01
C ILE A 63 -11.10 -5.01 -10.93
N GLY A 64 -10.80 -4.78 -9.65
CA GLY A 64 -11.60 -5.26 -8.53
C GLY A 64 -13.02 -4.70 -8.55
N THR A 65 -13.19 -3.44 -8.93
CA THR A 65 -14.51 -2.81 -9.09
C THR A 65 -15.27 -3.42 -10.27
N GLY A 66 -14.62 -3.61 -11.42
CA GLY A 66 -15.22 -4.29 -12.56
C GLY A 66 -15.68 -5.70 -12.23
N VAL A 67 -14.85 -6.47 -11.53
CA VAL A 67 -15.20 -7.83 -11.05
C VAL A 67 -16.35 -7.79 -10.06
N ALA A 68 -16.36 -6.84 -9.12
CA ALA A 68 -17.44 -6.71 -8.15
C ALA A 68 -18.79 -6.33 -8.79
N LEU A 69 -18.77 -5.56 -9.89
CA LEU A 69 -19.99 -5.22 -10.64
C LEU A 69 -20.45 -6.39 -11.53
N ALA A 70 -19.52 -7.15 -12.11
CA ALA A 70 -19.84 -8.26 -13.01
C ALA A 70 -20.25 -9.54 -12.27
N GLY A 71 -19.75 -9.76 -11.06
CA GLY A 71 -20.10 -10.88 -10.19
C GLY A 71 -21.22 -10.55 -9.22
N ASN A 72 -21.90 -11.55 -8.68
CA ASN A 72 -22.89 -11.39 -7.60
C ASN A 72 -22.21 -11.21 -6.21
N CYS A 73 -21.06 -10.55 -6.19
CA CYS A 73 -20.20 -10.42 -5.01
C CYS A 73 -20.67 -9.25 -4.14
N GLY A 74 -21.00 -9.49 -2.87
CA GLY A 74 -21.26 -8.44 -1.91
C GLY A 74 -19.95 -7.87 -1.34
N ILE A 75 -19.76 -6.55 -1.42
CA ILE A 75 -18.70 -5.87 -0.68
C ILE A 75 -19.26 -5.48 0.68
N THR A 76 -18.96 -6.26 1.72
CA THR A 76 -19.33 -5.92 3.11
C THR A 76 -18.15 -5.21 3.78
N LEU A 77 -18.32 -3.94 4.11
CA LEU A 77 -17.39 -3.16 4.91
C LEU A 77 -17.77 -3.29 6.38
N GLU A 78 -17.13 -4.23 7.07
CA GLU A 78 -17.26 -4.37 8.52
C GLU A 78 -16.38 -3.31 9.19
N ASN A 79 -17.00 -2.22 9.66
CA ASN A 79 -16.32 -1.30 10.56
C ASN A 79 -16.25 -1.93 11.96
N ARG A 80 -15.19 -2.72 12.21
CA ARG A 80 -14.76 -3.01 13.58
C ARG A 80 -14.10 -1.77 14.16
N GLN A 81 -14.88 -0.71 14.40
CA GLN A 81 -14.48 0.35 15.31
C GLN A 81 -14.30 -0.34 16.66
N GLN A 82 -13.06 -0.68 17.00
CA GLN A 82 -12.75 -1.25 18.30
C GLN A 82 -13.14 -0.20 19.35
N PRO A 83 -13.97 -0.57 20.35
CA PRO A 83 -14.16 0.26 21.52
C PRO A 83 -12.81 0.35 22.26
N GLY A 84 -12.19 1.53 22.30
CA GLY A 84 -10.95 1.69 23.05
C GLY A 84 -10.07 2.89 22.75
N SER A 85 -10.37 3.76 21.77
CA SER A 85 -9.63 5.00 21.59
C SER A 85 -9.95 5.99 22.72
N ARG A 86 -9.21 5.86 23.84
CA ARG A 86 -9.02 6.93 24.81
C ARG A 86 -8.35 8.08 24.05
N PRO A 87 -8.90 9.30 24.04
CA PRO A 87 -8.31 10.41 23.32
C PRO A 87 -6.90 10.65 23.86
N ALA A 88 -5.90 10.48 23.00
CA ALA A 88 -4.54 10.90 23.31
C ALA A 88 -4.55 12.44 23.39
N THR A 89 -4.69 12.92 24.62
CA THR A 89 -4.07 14.10 25.21
C THR A 89 -3.83 15.29 24.27
N THR A 90 -4.69 16.28 24.45
CA THR A 90 -4.37 17.71 24.66
C THR A 90 -2.92 18.09 24.39
N VAL A 91 -2.70 18.86 23.31
CA VAL A 91 -1.57 19.79 23.26
C VAL A 91 -1.90 20.91 24.23
N ASP A 92 -1.45 20.76 25.47
CA ASP A 92 -1.32 21.87 26.41
C ASP A 92 -0.16 22.72 25.90
N ALA A 93 -0.48 23.71 25.07
CA ALA A 93 0.44 24.79 24.78
C ALA A 93 0.41 25.70 25.99
N GLU A 94 1.33 25.42 26.91
CA GLU A 94 1.77 26.27 28.00
C GLU A 94 1.84 27.73 27.52
N GLN A 95 1.02 28.53 28.17
CA GLN A 95 1.02 29.97 28.22
C GLN A 95 2.30 30.44 28.96
N VAL A 96 3.21 31.13 28.25
CA VAL A 96 4.11 32.15 28.83
C VAL A 96 4.24 33.32 27.86
#